data_AF-A0A354C425-F1
#
_entry.id   AF-A0A354C425-F1
#
_cell.length_a   1.000
_cell.length_b   1.000
_cell.length_c   1.000
_cell.angle_alpha   90.00
_cell.angle_beta   90.00
_cell.angle_gamma   90.00
#
_symmetry.space_group_name_H-M   'P 1'
#
loop_
_entity.id
_entity.type
_entity.pdbx_description
1 polymer ?
#
loop_
_entity_poly.entity_id
_entity_poly.type
_entity_poly.pdbx_seq_one_letter_code
_entity_poly.pdbx_strand_id
1 'polypeptide(L)' 'MTRIKREAYESEESLRQIIKRLRGRKFRLDCGHHVTFGYFLGNSITIYNGKRPVIICSQCGH' A
#
# COMPACT_ATOMS: atom_id res chain seq x y z
N MET A 1 -4.94 7.27 -23.10
CA MET A 1 -4.50 5.85 -22.97
C MET A 1 -5.09 5.05 -24.12
N THR A 2 -4.26 4.42 -24.96
CA THR A 2 -4.71 3.54 -26.06
C THR A 2 -5.25 2.21 -25.50
N ARG A 3 -6.24 1.60 -26.18
CA ARG A 3 -6.93 0.36 -25.74
C ARG A 3 -5.98 -0.78 -25.40
N ILE A 4 -4.90 -0.94 -26.17
CA ILE A 4 -3.86 -1.97 -25.98
C ILE A 4 -3.21 -1.88 -24.58
N LYS A 5 -3.04 -0.67 -24.04
CA LYS A 5 -2.46 -0.52 -22.69
C LYS A 5 -3.38 -1.01 -21.58
N ARG A 6 -4.70 -1.04 -21.80
CA ARG A 6 -5.69 -1.44 -20.77
C ARG A 6 -5.69 -2.94 -20.49
N GLU A 7 -5.35 -3.76 -21.48
CA GLU A 7 -5.33 -5.24 -21.36
C GLU A 7 -4.11 -5.75 -20.58
N ALA A 8 -3.09 -4.92 -20.37
CA ALA A 8 -1.91 -5.25 -19.58
C ALA A 8 -2.08 -5.04 -18.06
N TYR A 9 -3.22 -4.51 -17.62
CA TYR A 9 -3.47 -4.30 -16.19
C TYR A 9 -4.03 -5.56 -15.56
N GLU A 10 -3.39 -5.99 -14.48
CA GLU A 10 -3.93 -7.05 -13.62
C GLU A 10 -5.19 -6.56 -12.89
N SER A 11 -5.99 -7.54 -12.44
CA SER A 11 -7.22 -7.28 -11.70
C SER A 11 -6.96 -6.68 -10.31
N GLU A 12 -7.97 -6.00 -9.77
CA GLU A 12 -7.94 -5.54 -8.37
C GLU A 12 -7.78 -6.71 -7.38
N GLU A 13 -8.32 -7.90 -7.69
CA GLU A 13 -8.16 -9.07 -6.84
C GLU A 13 -6.69 -9.53 -6.78
N SER A 14 -5.96 -9.46 -7.89
CA SER A 14 -4.51 -9.73 -7.90
C SER A 14 -3.77 -8.82 -6.91
N LEU A 15 -4.11 -7.53 -6.91
CA LEU A 15 -3.55 -6.56 -5.95
C LEU A 15 -3.95 -6.88 -4.50
N ARG A 16 -5.21 -7.27 -4.26
CA ARG A 16 -5.68 -7.70 -2.93
C ARG A 16 -4.89 -8.92 -2.44
N GLN A 17 -4.54 -9.88 -3.30
CA GLN A 17 -3.73 -11.03 -2.94
C GLN A 17 -2.30 -10.64 -2.55
N ILE A 18 -1.69 -9.68 -3.26
CA ILE A 18 -0.36 -9.15 -2.90
C ILE A 18 -0.41 -8.48 -1.51
N ILE A 19 -1.43 -7.66 -1.24
CA ILE A 19 -1.60 -7.01 0.07
C ILE A 19 -1.85 -8.06 1.18
N LYS A 20 -2.65 -9.09 0.92
CA LYS A 20 -2.88 -10.19 1.87
C LYS A 20 -1.58 -10.90 2.28
N ARG A 21 -0.60 -11.03 1.37
CA ARG A 21 0.73 -11.59 1.71
C ARG A 21 1.52 -10.75 2.72
N LEU A 22 1.16 -9.48 2.91
CA LEU A 22 1.76 -8.63 3.93
C LEU A 22 1.13 -8.84 5.32
N ARG A 23 0.05 -9.61 5.45
CA ARG A 23 -0.66 -9.82 6.72
C ARG A 23 0.31 -10.27 7.84
N GLY A 24 0.27 -9.57 8.97
CA GLY A 24 1.13 -9.79 10.13
C GLY A 24 2.51 -9.16 10.06
N ARG A 25 2.93 -8.62 8.91
CA ARG A 25 4.18 -7.87 8.81
C ARG A 25 4.03 -6.50 9.45
N LYS A 26 5.08 -6.09 10.16
CA LYS A 26 5.17 -4.83 10.91
C LYS A 26 6.30 -3.98 10.35
N PHE A 27 6.05 -2.69 10.21
CA PHE A 27 7.05 -1.74 9.72
C PHE A 27 7.00 -0.46 10.54
N ARG A 28 8.18 0.11 10.79
CA ARG A 28 8.33 1.48 11.30
C ARG A 28 8.44 2.42 10.10
N LEU A 29 7.64 3.47 10.11
CA LEU A 29 7.62 4.50 9.08
C LEU A 29 8.62 5.60 9.42
N ASP A 30 9.02 6.40 8.42
CA ASP A 30 10.00 7.48 8.60
C ASP A 30 9.51 8.58 9.55
N CYS A 31 8.19 8.77 9.65
CA CYS A 31 7.56 9.65 10.63
C CYS A 31 7.57 9.12 12.07
N GLY A 32 8.07 7.90 12.31
CA GLY A 32 8.14 7.26 13.63
C GLY A 32 6.95 6.36 13.98
N HIS A 33 5.84 6.45 13.25
CA HIS A 33 4.68 5.57 13.47
C HIS A 33 4.92 4.13 13.00
N HIS A 34 4.06 3.21 13.45
CA HIS A 34 4.10 1.81 13.05
C HIS A 34 2.87 1.44 12.23
N VAL A 35 3.07 0.61 11.21
CA VAL A 35 1.99 -0.06 10.47
C VAL A 35 2.10 -1.57 10.67
N THR A 36 0.96 -2.22 10.90
CA THR A 36 0.83 -3.68 10.90
C THR A 36 -0.26 -4.07 9.91
N PHE A 37 0.12 -4.78 8.85
CA PHE A 37 -0.83 -5.14 7.81
C PHE A 37 -1.77 -6.27 8.25
N GLY A 38 -3.06 -6.15 7.91
CA GLY A 38 -4.07 -7.19 8.17
C GLY A 38 -4.41 -7.41 9.64
N TYR A 39 -4.21 -6.39 10.49
CA TYR A 39 -4.63 -6.33 11.88
C TYR A 39 -5.56 -5.12 12.08
N PHE A 40 -6.57 -5.27 12.95
CA PHE A 40 -7.62 -4.27 13.19
C PHE A 40 -7.12 -2.93 13.77
N LEU A 41 -5.96 -2.92 14.43
CA LEU A 41 -5.39 -1.73 15.08
C LEU A 41 -4.13 -1.19 14.38
N GLY A 42 -3.90 -1.57 13.13
CA GLY A 42 -2.79 -1.04 12.33
C GLY A 42 -3.11 0.33 11.74
N ASN A 43 -2.14 1.24 11.76
CA ASN A 43 -2.25 2.51 11.05
C ASN A 43 -2.37 2.29 9.53
N SER A 44 -3.21 3.09 8.87
CA SER A 44 -3.29 3.08 7.42
C SER A 44 -2.15 3.91 6.80
N ILE A 45 -1.83 3.60 5.55
CA ILE A 45 -0.86 4.34 4.77
C ILE A 45 -1.42 4.68 3.39
N THR A 46 -1.00 5.82 2.86
CA THR A 46 -1.15 6.15 1.45
C THR A 46 0.18 5.90 0.76
N ILE A 47 0.14 5.23 -0.40
CA ILE A 47 1.33 4.98 -1.22
C ILE A 47 1.21 5.81 -2.50
N TYR A 48 2.14 6.74 -2.70
CA TYR A 48 2.29 7.42 -3.99
C TYR A 48 3.24 6.62 -4.87
N ASN A 49 2.76 6.25 -6.05
CA ASN A 49 3.51 5.47 -7.03
C ASN A 49 4.63 6.33 -7.66
N GLY A 50 5.76 5.71 -7.99
CA GLY A 50 6.92 6.36 -8.61
C GLY A 50 8.14 5.43 -8.66
N LYS A 51 9.29 5.92 -9.17
CA LYS A 51 10.55 5.15 -9.16
C LYS A 51 10.96 4.69 -7.76
N ARG A 52 10.60 5.48 -6.75
CA ARG A 52 10.66 5.13 -5.33
C ARG A 52 9.28 5.43 -4.75
N PRO A 53 8.54 4.43 -4.24
CA PRO A 53 7.26 4.67 -3.61
C PRO A 53 7.41 5.60 -2.41
N VAL A 54 6.51 6.56 -2.26
CA VAL A 54 6.43 7.42 -1.07
C VAL A 54 5.32 6.88 -0.18
N ILE A 55 5.62 6.69 1.10
CA ILE A 55 4.68 6.17 2.09
C ILE A 55 4.29 7.30 3.04
N ILE A 56 3.02 7.68 3.05
CA ILE A 56 2.46 8.67 3.98
C ILE A 56 1.62 7.95 5.03
N CYS A 57 1.89 8.25 6.30
CA CYS A 57 1.11 7.72 7.43
C CYS A 57 -0.20 8.49 7.58
N SER A 58 -1.32 7.78 7.75
CA SER A 58 -2.64 8.42 7.98
C SER A 58 -2.72 9.25 9.26
N GLN A 59 -1.81 9.05 10.22
CA GLN A 59 -1.75 9.81 11.48
C GLN A 59 -0.92 11.09 11.40
N CYS A 60 -0.08 11.25 10.37
CA CYS A 60 0.78 12.43 10.24
C CYS A 60 0.11 13.61 9.54
N GLY A 61 -1.11 13.43 9.04
CA GLY A 61 -1.86 14.48 8.37
C GLY A 61 -1.71 14.42 6.85
N HIS A 62 -2.82 14.77 6.21
CA HIS A 62 -3.04 14.84 4.78
C HIS A 62 -2.43 16.11 4.18
#